data_AF-A0A354B980-F1
#
_entry.id   AF-A0A354B980-F1
#
_cell.length_a   1.000
_cell.length_b   1.000
_cell.length_c   1.000
_cell.angle_alpha   90.00
_cell.angle_beta   90.00
_cell.angle_gamma   90.00
#
_symmetry.space_group_name_H-M   'P 1'
#
loop_
_entity.id
_entity.type
_entity.pdbx_description
1 polymer ?
#
loop_
_entity_poly.entity_id
_entity_poly.type
_entity_poly.pdbx_seq_one_letter_code
_entity_poly.pdbx_strand_id
1 'polypeptide(L)'
;MHTTNVRRARVLVTLLTILALIAAACGGDETVTSDTGTAVSAVADSGEIEGEFLVSGSSTVFPIVLEQAEVFGAENSGVAIAVEGPGSGDGAKKFCDGEVPITNASRLLKDEEIEICEANGIAFIEIRRGIDGISVSPRPRTASTVFRSTNCTL
;
A
#
# COMPACT_ATOMS: atom_id res chain seq x y z
N MET A 1 -16.65 -61.87 23.98
CA MET A 1 -17.22 -60.55 23.64
C MET A 1 -16.53 -59.37 24.38
N HIS A 2 -15.22 -59.44 24.68
CA HIS A 2 -14.51 -58.39 25.46
C HIS A 2 -13.46 -57.59 24.66
N THR A 3 -13.09 -58.03 23.45
CA THR A 3 -11.97 -57.46 22.67
C THR A 3 -12.38 -56.38 21.67
N THR A 4 -13.67 -56.27 21.32
CA THR A 4 -14.21 -55.28 20.38
C THR A 4 -14.39 -53.90 21.03
N ASN A 5 -14.77 -53.85 22.31
CA ASN A 5 -14.92 -52.60 23.07
C ASN A 5 -13.56 -51.93 23.34
N VAL A 6 -12.49 -52.70 23.54
CA VAL A 6 -11.13 -52.14 23.75
C VAL A 6 -10.57 -51.53 22.46
N ARG A 7 -10.88 -52.10 21.29
CA ARG A 7 -10.46 -51.54 19.99
C ARG A 7 -11.25 -50.26 19.66
N ARG A 8 -12.55 -50.21 19.95
CA ARG A 8 -13.38 -48.99 19.79
C ARG A 8 -12.97 -47.89 20.77
N ALA A 9 -12.66 -48.25 22.02
CA ALA A 9 -12.14 -47.32 23.01
C ALA A 9 -10.78 -46.73 22.61
N ARG A 10 -9.86 -47.56 22.07
CA ARG A 10 -8.58 -47.07 21.55
C ARG A 10 -8.75 -46.14 20.35
N VAL A 11 -9.66 -46.45 19.43
CA VAL A 11 -9.97 -45.60 18.27
C VAL A 11 -10.57 -44.26 18.71
N LEU A 12 -11.49 -44.26 19.67
CA LEU A 12 -12.11 -43.05 20.22
C LEU A 12 -11.09 -42.19 20.99
N VAL A 13 -10.20 -42.80 21.77
CA VAL A 13 -9.11 -42.09 22.46
C VAL A 13 -8.14 -41.47 21.45
N THR A 14 -7.76 -42.18 20.38
CA THR A 14 -6.90 -41.61 19.33
C THR A 14 -7.57 -40.46 18.58
N LEU A 15 -8.88 -40.54 18.33
CA LEU A 15 -9.63 -39.47 17.66
C LEU A 15 -9.74 -38.21 18.53
N LEU A 16 -9.98 -38.38 19.84
CA LEU A 16 -10.02 -37.28 20.80
C LEU A 16 -8.65 -36.62 20.99
N THR A 17 -7.56 -37.39 20.97
CA THR A 17 -6.21 -36.82 21.03
C THR A 17 -5.87 -36.00 19.78
N ILE A 18 -6.27 -36.46 18.59
CA ILE A 18 -6.03 -35.71 17.34
C ILE A 18 -6.85 -34.42 17.32
N LEU A 19 -8.10 -34.46 17.80
CA LEU A 19 -8.96 -33.28 17.89
C LEU A 19 -8.42 -32.23 18.88
N ALA A 20 -7.82 -32.68 20.00
CA ALA A 20 -7.17 -31.80 20.97
C ALA A 20 -5.89 -31.15 20.40
N LEU A 21 -5.11 -31.88 19.59
CA LEU A 21 -3.93 -31.34 18.91
C LEU A 21 -4.28 -30.25 17.87
N ILE A 22 -5.43 -30.38 17.18
CA ILE A 22 -5.90 -29.37 16.23
C ILE A 22 -6.41 -28.11 16.96
N ALA A 23 -7.04 -28.26 18.13
CA ALA A 23 -7.50 -27.13 18.94
C ALA A 23 -6.34 -26.30 19.52
N ALA A 24 -5.22 -26.93 19.89
CA ALA A 24 -4.02 -26.24 20.36
C ALA A 24 -3.31 -25.42 19.26
N ALA A 25 -3.52 -25.75 17.98
CA ALA A 25 -2.94 -25.03 16.85
C ALA A 25 -3.65 -23.70 16.52
N CYS A 26 -4.78 -23.39 17.17
CA CYS A 26 -5.51 -22.12 17.03
C CYS A 26 -5.45 -21.26 18.30
N GLY A 27 -4.52 -21.56 19.22
CA GLY A 27 -4.33 -20.86 20.50
C GLY A 27 -2.86 -20.60 20.84
N GLY A 28 -2.02 -20.38 19.83
CA GLY A 28 -0.61 -20.06 19.98
C GLY A 28 -0.38 -18.56 20.13
N ASP A 29 -0.05 -18.15 21.36
CA ASP A 29 0.77 -16.96 21.65
C ASP A 29 2.17 -17.20 21.06
N GLU A 30 2.43 -16.64 19.89
CA GLU A 30 3.73 -16.70 19.23
C GLU A 30 4.65 -15.63 19.83
N THR A 31 5.30 -15.92 20.96
CA THR A 31 6.57 -15.23 21.29
C THR A 31 7.68 -15.79 20.40
N VAL A 32 7.66 -15.39 19.12
CA VAL A 32 8.82 -15.46 18.23
C VAL A 32 9.67 -14.24 18.52
N THR A 33 10.70 -14.44 19.35
CA THR A 33 11.84 -13.51 19.38
C THR A 33 12.64 -13.71 18.10
N SER A 34 12.25 -12.98 17.07
CA SER A 34 13.08 -12.64 15.91
C SER A 34 13.05 -11.13 15.74
N ASP A 35 14.22 -10.59 16.01
CA ASP A 35 14.74 -9.25 15.80
C ASP A 35 14.03 -8.37 14.74
N THR A 36 13.67 -7.16 15.18
CA THR A 36 13.38 -5.94 14.40
C THR A 36 12.36 -6.05 13.26
N GLY A 37 11.07 -6.00 13.63
CA GLY A 37 9.97 -5.66 12.72
C GLY A 37 8.86 -4.98 13.50
N THR A 38 8.69 -3.68 13.33
CA THR A 38 7.57 -2.90 13.88
C THR A 38 6.26 -3.56 13.47
N ALA A 39 5.64 -4.29 14.39
CA ALA A 39 4.29 -4.80 14.24
C ALA A 39 3.36 -3.58 14.21
N VAL A 40 2.94 -3.19 13.01
CA VAL A 40 1.83 -2.27 12.84
C VAL A 40 0.60 -3.07 13.27
N SER A 41 0.13 -2.84 14.50
CA SER A 41 -1.18 -3.32 14.92
C SER A 41 -2.20 -2.84 13.89
N ALA A 42 -2.85 -3.78 13.21
CA ALA A 42 -4.01 -3.48 12.39
C ALA A 42 -5.03 -2.79 13.30
N VAL A 43 -5.24 -1.49 13.06
CA VAL A 43 -6.34 -0.75 13.67
C VAL A 43 -7.59 -1.26 12.98
N ALA A 44 -8.15 -2.35 13.49
CA ALA A 44 -9.50 -2.78 13.14
C ALA A 44 -10.49 -1.84 13.87
N ASP A 45 -10.56 -0.59 13.40
CA ASP A 45 -11.69 0.26 13.68
C ASP A 45 -12.82 -0.21 12.77
N SER A 46 -13.76 -0.96 13.32
CA SER A 46 -14.94 -1.48 12.61
C SER A 46 -16.03 -0.42 12.46
N GLY A 47 -15.64 0.84 12.29
CA GLY A 47 -16.53 1.91 11.84
C GLY A 47 -16.71 1.78 10.34
N GLU A 48 -17.95 1.90 9.85
CA GLU A 48 -18.17 2.13 8.42
C GLU A 48 -17.48 3.43 8.03
N ILE A 49 -16.42 3.34 7.23
CA ILE A 49 -15.70 4.50 6.71
C ILE A 49 -16.52 5.04 5.55
N GLU A 50 -16.89 6.31 5.64
CA GLU A 50 -17.67 7.02 4.62
C GLU A 50 -16.97 8.32 4.21
N GLY A 51 -17.13 8.73 2.94
CA GLY A 51 -16.63 10.02 2.47
C GLY A 51 -16.35 10.06 0.97
N GLU A 52 -16.19 11.27 0.45
CA GLU A 52 -15.76 11.49 -0.94
C GLU A 52 -14.51 12.36 -0.95
N PHE A 53 -13.50 11.96 -1.70
CA PHE A 53 -12.32 12.79 -1.91
C PHE A 53 -11.68 12.58 -3.28
N LEU A 54 -10.96 13.62 -3.70
CA LEU A 54 -10.21 13.67 -4.95
C LEU A 54 -8.72 13.48 -4.66
N VAL A 55 -8.07 12.61 -5.45
CA VAL A 55 -6.62 12.46 -5.49
C VAL A 55 -6.14 12.99 -6.83
N SER A 56 -5.16 13.89 -6.83
CA SER A 56 -4.63 14.49 -8.06
C SER A 56 -3.12 14.53 -8.07
N GLY A 57 -2.49 14.26 -9.22
CA GLY A 57 -1.04 14.35 -9.34
C GLY A 57 -0.45 13.66 -10.55
N SER A 58 0.65 12.94 -10.32
CA SER A 58 1.51 12.37 -11.38
C SER A 58 0.73 11.49 -12.34
N SER A 59 0.89 11.78 -13.64
CA SER A 59 0.39 10.95 -14.73
C SER A 59 1.07 9.58 -14.82
N THR A 60 2.29 9.42 -14.30
CA THR A 60 3.00 8.13 -14.30
C THR A 60 2.52 7.20 -13.19
N VAL A 61 2.07 7.77 -12.06
CA VAL A 61 1.59 7.02 -10.89
C VAL A 61 0.06 6.87 -10.91
N PHE A 62 -0.63 7.64 -11.76
CA PHE A 62 -2.06 7.58 -12.00
C PHE A 62 -2.64 6.15 -12.11
N PRO A 63 -2.15 5.25 -13.00
CA PRO A 63 -2.76 3.93 -13.14
C PRO A 63 -2.65 3.08 -11.88
N ILE A 64 -1.59 3.28 -11.08
CA ILE A 64 -1.39 2.55 -9.82
C ILE A 64 -2.37 3.05 -8.75
N VAL A 65 -2.58 4.36 -8.68
CA VAL A 65 -3.49 4.97 -7.68
C VAL A 65 -4.94 4.70 -8.03
N LEU A 66 -5.29 4.68 -9.32
CA LEU A 66 -6.62 4.32 -9.78
C LEU A 66 -7.00 2.90 -9.35
N GLU A 67 -6.13 1.91 -9.60
CA GLU A 67 -6.36 0.53 -9.17
C GLU A 67 -6.57 0.44 -7.65
N GLN A 68 -5.76 1.15 -6.87
CA GLN A 68 -5.92 1.16 -5.42
C GLN A 68 -7.23 1.80 -4.96
N ALA A 69 -7.68 2.86 -5.63
CA ALA A 69 -8.97 3.47 -5.37
C ALA A 69 -10.12 2.49 -5.65
N GLU A 70 -10.02 1.69 -6.72
CA GLU A 70 -11.00 0.65 -7.05
C GLU A 70 -11.02 -0.46 -6.00
N VAL A 71 -9.86 -1.00 -5.61
CA VAL A 71 -9.78 -2.05 -4.57
C VAL A 71 -10.30 -1.51 -3.24
N PHE A 72 -9.89 -0.31 -2.84
CA PHE A 72 -10.33 0.28 -1.58
C PHE A 72 -11.84 0.55 -1.56
N GLY A 73 -12.41 1.08 -2.65
CA GLY A 73 -13.84 1.30 -2.78
C GLY A 73 -14.66 0.01 -2.84
N ALA A 74 -14.09 -1.08 -3.38
CA ALA A 74 -14.72 -2.41 -3.36
C ALA A 74 -14.81 -3.00 -1.94
N GLU A 75 -13.80 -2.73 -1.09
CA GLU A 75 -13.79 -3.13 0.32
C GLU A 75 -14.60 -2.17 1.21
N ASN A 76 -14.73 -0.90 0.80
CA ASN A 76 -15.37 0.16 1.56
C ASN A 76 -16.41 0.90 0.70
N SER A 77 -17.62 0.35 0.61
CA SER A 77 -18.70 0.87 -0.24
C SER A 77 -19.19 2.28 0.13
N GLY A 78 -18.87 2.77 1.33
CA GLY A 78 -19.18 4.12 1.79
C GLY A 78 -18.22 5.20 1.29
N VAL A 79 -17.10 4.81 0.65
CA VAL A 79 -16.06 5.75 0.20
C VAL A 79 -16.05 5.90 -1.31
N ALA A 80 -16.13 7.13 -1.79
CA ALA A 80 -15.95 7.50 -3.18
C ALA A 80 -14.59 8.17 -3.38
N ILE A 81 -13.74 7.57 -4.22
CA ILE A 81 -12.41 8.10 -4.53
C ILE A 81 -12.34 8.44 -6.01
N ALA A 82 -12.14 9.72 -6.31
CA ALA A 82 -11.82 10.18 -7.66
C ALA A 82 -10.31 10.33 -7.81
N VAL A 83 -9.75 9.92 -8.96
CA VAL A 83 -8.31 10.03 -9.23
C VAL A 83 -8.09 10.80 -10.53
N GLU A 84 -7.17 11.76 -10.50
CA GLU A 84 -6.75 12.57 -11.64
C GLU A 84 -5.23 12.52 -11.83
N GLY A 85 -4.78 12.56 -13.09
CA GLY A 85 -3.36 12.49 -13.45
C GLY A 85 -2.83 13.68 -14.28
N PRO A 86 -3.02 14.95 -13.89
CA PRO A 86 -2.54 16.10 -14.68
C PRO A 86 -1.00 16.22 -14.70
N GLY A 87 -0.32 15.70 -13.67
CA GLY A 87 1.13 15.80 -13.48
C GLY A 87 1.49 16.19 -12.04
N SER A 88 2.70 15.83 -11.59
CA SER A 88 3.13 16.04 -10.20
C SER A 88 3.10 17.52 -9.77
N GLY A 89 3.42 18.46 -10.68
CA GLY A 89 3.41 19.89 -10.35
C GLY A 89 2.00 20.48 -10.23
N ASP A 90 1.06 20.04 -11.07
CA ASP A 90 -0.32 20.52 -11.00
C ASP A 90 -1.05 19.93 -9.80
N GLY A 91 -0.79 18.66 -9.47
CA GLY A 91 -1.28 18.05 -8.23
C GLY A 91 -0.70 18.70 -6.98
N ALA A 92 0.59 19.07 -6.98
CA ALA A 92 1.20 19.78 -5.86
C ALA A 92 0.52 21.14 -5.60
N LYS A 93 0.20 21.90 -6.67
CA LYS A 93 -0.53 23.17 -6.52
C LYS A 93 -1.92 22.97 -5.92
N LYS A 94 -2.73 22.08 -6.49
CA LYS A 94 -4.07 21.77 -5.96
C LYS A 94 -4.02 21.33 -4.49
N PHE A 95 -2.99 20.59 -4.11
CA PHE A 95 -2.79 20.15 -2.73
C PHE A 95 -2.39 21.29 -1.80
N CYS A 96 -1.40 22.10 -2.19
CA CYS A 96 -1.00 23.26 -1.40
C CYS A 96 -2.08 24.33 -1.32
N ASP A 97 -2.99 24.40 -2.29
CA ASP A 97 -4.18 25.28 -2.27
C ASP A 97 -5.35 24.69 -1.46
N GLY A 98 -5.22 23.44 -0.98
CA GLY A 98 -6.23 22.76 -0.17
C GLY A 98 -7.44 22.22 -0.95
N GLU A 99 -7.36 22.19 -2.28
CA GLU A 99 -8.42 21.65 -3.16
C GLU A 99 -8.50 20.12 -3.11
N VAL A 100 -7.36 19.45 -2.91
CA VAL A 100 -7.27 18.00 -2.81
C VAL A 100 -6.59 17.59 -1.50
N PRO A 101 -7.12 16.59 -0.78
CA PRO A 101 -6.50 16.11 0.45
C PRO A 101 -5.27 15.22 0.22
N ILE A 102 -5.09 14.67 -0.99
CA ILE A 102 -3.99 13.76 -1.31
C ILE A 102 -3.42 14.11 -2.69
N THR A 103 -2.10 14.21 -2.77
CA THR A 103 -1.36 14.34 -4.03
C THR A 103 -0.39 13.19 -4.22
N ASN A 104 -0.37 12.61 -5.42
CA ASN A 104 0.62 11.61 -5.81
C ASN A 104 1.70 12.27 -6.68
N ALA A 105 2.98 12.01 -6.40
CA ALA A 105 4.07 12.61 -7.14
C ALA A 105 5.11 11.57 -7.56
N SER A 106 5.65 11.72 -8.76
CA SER A 106 6.82 10.97 -9.26
C SER A 106 8.16 11.59 -8.87
N ARG A 107 8.13 12.75 -8.20
CA ARG A 107 9.28 13.50 -7.70
C ARG A 107 8.94 14.08 -6.33
N LEU A 108 9.96 14.50 -5.59
CA LEU A 108 9.77 15.29 -4.38
C LEU A 108 9.14 16.65 -4.71
N LEU A 109 8.45 17.23 -3.72
CA LEU A 109 8.04 18.63 -3.76
C LEU A 109 9.29 19.51 -3.85
N LYS A 110 9.21 20.59 -4.63
CA LYS A 110 10.28 21.58 -4.68
C LYS A 110 10.18 22.51 -3.48
N ASP A 111 11.29 23.11 -3.10
CA ASP A 111 11.34 24.10 -2.03
C ASP A 111 10.29 25.21 -2.22
N GLU A 112 10.09 25.69 -3.46
CA GLU A 112 9.08 26.72 -3.74
C GLU A 112 7.63 26.22 -3.57
N GLU A 113 7.37 24.92 -3.81
CA GLU A 113 6.05 24.32 -3.60
C GLU A 113 5.78 24.11 -2.10
N ILE A 114 6.82 23.79 -1.33
CA ILE A 114 6.74 23.63 0.13
C ILE A 114 6.41 24.96 0.80
N GLU A 115 7.07 26.04 0.40
CA GLU A 115 6.79 27.39 0.93
C GLU A 115 5.33 27.81 0.73
N ILE A 116 4.72 27.46 -0.41
CA ILE A 116 3.31 27.74 -0.69
C ILE A 116 2.39 26.91 0.23
N CYS A 117 2.69 25.61 0.36
CA CYS A 117 1.98 24.72 1.28
C CYS A 117 2.03 25.25 2.73
N GLU A 118 3.21 25.67 3.21
CA GLU A 118 3.38 26.24 4.55
C GLU A 118 2.64 27.57 4.71
N ALA A 119 2.69 28.45 3.71
CA ALA A 119 1.98 29.73 3.71
C ALA A 119 0.46 29.55 3.81
N ASN A 120 -0.06 28.48 3.18
CA ASN A 120 -1.47 28.10 3.25
C ASN A 120 -1.81 27.26 4.50
N GLY A 121 -0.83 26.97 5.36
CA GLY A 121 -1.02 26.20 6.60
C GLY A 121 -1.27 24.71 6.37
N ILE A 122 -0.91 24.18 5.20
CA ILE A 122 -1.05 22.76 4.86
C ILE A 122 0.14 21.99 5.47
N ALA A 123 -0.12 21.26 6.54
CA ALA A 123 0.83 20.28 7.07
C ALA A 123 0.73 18.98 6.26
N PHE A 124 1.85 18.48 5.76
CA PHE A 124 1.90 17.27 4.94
C PHE A 124 2.97 16.30 5.40
N ILE A 125 2.79 15.03 5.02
CA ILE A 125 3.78 13.97 5.21
C ILE A 125 4.09 13.36 3.85
N GLU A 126 5.37 13.06 3.61
CA GLU A 126 5.80 12.37 2.41
C GLU A 126 5.89 10.87 2.65
N ILE A 127 5.12 10.11 1.86
CA ILE A 127 5.13 8.64 1.92
C ILE A 127 5.75 8.10 0.63
N ARG A 128 6.89 7.41 0.77
CA ARG A 128 7.54 6.76 -0.37
C ARG A 128 6.77 5.51 -0.77
N ARG A 129 6.10 5.59 -1.92
CA ARG A 129 5.22 4.52 -2.44
C ARG A 129 5.92 3.50 -3.33
N GLY A 130 7.00 3.88 -3.99
CA GLY A 130 7.71 2.99 -4.92
C GLY A 130 8.99 3.59 -5.48
N ILE A 131 9.64 2.82 -6.35
CA ILE A 131 10.83 3.23 -7.12
C ILE A 131 10.47 3.07 -8.59
N ASP A 132 10.66 4.11 -9.39
CA ASP A 132 10.38 4.09 -10.82
C ASP A 132 11.64 3.73 -11.63
N GLY A 133 11.47 2.81 -12.57
CA GLY A 133 12.50 2.39 -13.53
C GLY A 133 12.28 3.06 -14.88
N ILE A 134 12.76 4.30 -15.03
CA ILE A 134 12.63 5.04 -16.29
C ILE A 134 13.39 4.31 -17.40
N SER A 135 12.63 3.80 -18.37
CA SER A 135 13.14 3.04 -19.51
C SER A 135 13.24 3.92 -20.74
N VAL A 136 14.29 3.72 -21.53
CA VAL A 136 14.48 4.45 -22.78
C VAL A 136 14.31 3.49 -23.93
N SER A 137 13.23 3.67 -24.70
CA SER A 137 12.95 2.88 -25.90
C SER A 137 13.22 3.72 -27.14
N PRO A 138 14.38 3.54 -27.79
CA PRO A 138 14.66 4.23 -29.04
C PRO A 138 13.82 3.65 -30.18
N ARG A 139 13.59 4.44 -31.23
CA ARG A 139 12.91 3.92 -32.42
C ARG A 139 13.75 2.79 -33.05
N PRO A 140 13.10 1.74 -33.61
CA PRO A 140 13.80 0.56 -34.15
C PRO A 140 14.82 0.85 -35.27
N ARG A 141 14.73 2.01 -35.94
CA ARG A 141 15.57 2.39 -37.08
C ARG A 141 16.61 3.47 -36.73
N THR A 142 16.94 3.63 -35.46
CA THR A 142 18.00 4.56 -35.04
C THR A 142 19.23 3.73 -34.68
N ALA A 143 20.21 3.70 -35.59
CA ALA A 143 21.39 2.83 -35.50
C ALA A 143 22.35 3.16 -34.34
N SER A 144 22.14 4.27 -33.61
CA SER A 144 22.94 4.63 -32.45
C SER A 144 22.16 5.58 -31.54
N THR A 145 21.60 5.07 -30.44
CA THR A 145 21.14 5.92 -29.33
C THR A 145 22.30 6.05 -28.35
N VAL A 146 23.06 7.14 -28.47
CA VAL A 146 24.19 7.41 -27.57
C VAL A 146 23.65 8.14 -26.33
N PHE A 147 23.67 7.46 -25.18
CA PHE A 147 23.49 8.12 -23.89
C PHE A 147 24.76 8.87 -23.53
N ARG A 148 24.85 10.14 -23.93
CA ARG A 148 25.95 11.02 -23.52
C ARG A 148 25.59 11.65 -22.17
N SER A 149 26.01 10.97 -21.09
CA SER A 149 26.04 11.59 -19.76
C SER A 149 27.02 12.76 -19.82
N THR A 150 26.50 13.99 -19.79
CA THR A 150 27.32 15.19 -19.74
C THR A 150 27.32 15.63 -18.28
N ASN A 151 28.47 15.52 -17.62
CA ASN A 151 28.75 15.81 -16.20
C ASN A 151 28.14 14.87 -15.15
N CYS A 152 28.85 13.76 -14.89
CA CYS A 152 29.12 13.37 -13.50
C CYS A 152 30.48 13.94 -13.11
N THR A 153 30.49 15.06 -12.40
CA THR A 153 31.65 15.47 -11.59
C THR A 153 31.32 14.98 -10.17
N LEU A 154 32.12 14.02 -9.69
CA LEU A 154 32.14 13.59 -8.29
C LEU A 154 32.71 14.70 -7.39
#